data_AF-A0A157T0R6-F1
#
_entry.id   AF-A0A157T0R6-F1
#
_cell.length_a   1.000
_cell.length_b   1.000
_cell.length_c   1.000
_cell.angle_alpha   90.00
_cell.angle_beta   90.00
_cell.angle_gamma   90.00
#
_symmetry.space_group_name_H-M   'P 1'
#
loop_
_entity.id
_entity.type
_entity.pdbx_description
1 polymer ?
#
loop_
_entity_poly.entity_id
_entity_poly.type
_entity_poly.pdbx_seq_one_letter_code
_entity_poly.pdbx_strand_id
1 'polypeptide(L)'
;MFLIDVVNKKYQEYINFEEVLKRFSPITGSSYKECFRWSKKYTEVYAIFGGQWPHGSAIIPGGVTSYPLPNEVQKAISILIDIRKNYLEKVVLGGPVEQFLSTVKSYKDLLQWVEDYKDGDLSKIVEFGLEANWHKLGYGAGIMLSYGHLPSEEYVGSPSRKYFKPGIFLVKEKEYKEFDQNNILEFVTTSYYTYSKGDEIGLHPFDGETNPSLTDNSKKYSLTKCFRYRMDGNLLAPEVGALAMLTVSGNPLILDIMDKIGPSVLSRVIARLVRVITYNELMINELKDYDFWKPTYKKPREVNEGKGFGLVEAPRGALGHWIVVKNGKIFNYQMVTPTQINMSPEDPKGNKSHLALALIGTEVSDINNPIEVYHVVRSHDPCMVCNVHMLKLI
;
A
#
# COMPACT_ATOMS: atom_id res chain seq x y z
N MET A 1 11.70 8.45 -0.83
CA MET A 1 11.59 8.69 0.63
C MET A 1 12.13 7.52 1.45
N PHE A 2 11.86 6.25 1.10
CA PHE A 2 12.40 5.09 1.83
C PHE A 2 13.94 4.97 1.83
N LEU A 3 14.60 5.17 0.68
CA LEU A 3 16.05 4.96 0.54
C LEU A 3 16.92 6.08 1.14
N ILE A 4 16.37 7.07 1.84
CA ILE A 4 17.20 8.11 2.46
C ILE A 4 18.17 7.54 3.51
N ASP A 5 17.85 6.37 4.07
CA ASP A 5 18.66 5.73 5.09
C ASP A 5 19.82 4.90 4.54
N VAL A 6 19.82 4.56 3.24
CA VAL A 6 20.92 3.77 2.66
C VAL A 6 22.22 4.55 2.60
N VAL A 7 22.13 5.89 2.67
CA VAL A 7 23.29 6.80 2.72
C VAL A 7 23.75 7.12 4.14
N ASN A 8 23.21 6.44 5.16
CA ASN A 8 23.62 6.65 6.55
C ASN A 8 25.09 6.25 6.76
N LYS A 9 25.82 7.03 7.56
CA LYS A 9 27.24 6.80 7.90
C LYS A 9 27.54 5.40 8.45
N LYS A 10 26.55 4.71 9.04
CA LYS A 10 26.69 3.32 9.49
C LYS A 10 27.19 2.40 8.37
N TYR A 11 26.79 2.68 7.13
CA TYR A 11 27.08 1.83 5.98
C TYR A 11 28.37 2.22 5.26
N GLN A 12 29.17 3.14 5.81
CA GLN A 12 30.34 3.69 5.12
C GLN A 12 31.40 2.65 4.72
N GLU A 13 31.47 1.54 5.44
CA GLU A 13 32.43 0.44 5.19
C GLU A 13 31.86 -0.62 4.23
N TYR A 14 30.64 -0.46 3.71
CA TYR A 14 30.02 -1.42 2.80
C TYR A 14 30.63 -1.29 1.40
N ILE A 15 30.77 -2.43 0.70
CA ILE A 15 31.53 -2.53 -0.56
C ILE A 15 30.99 -1.56 -1.60
N ASN A 16 29.67 -1.38 -1.66
CA ASN A 16 28.99 -0.55 -2.66
C ASN A 16 28.53 0.82 -2.12
N PHE A 17 29.03 1.27 -0.96
CA PHE A 17 28.51 2.48 -0.32
C PHE A 17 28.69 3.75 -1.17
N GLU A 18 29.83 3.91 -1.86
CA GLU A 18 30.04 5.08 -2.73
C GLU A 18 29.02 5.16 -3.87
N GLU A 19 28.69 4.01 -4.46
CA GLU A 19 27.70 3.97 -5.54
C GLU A 19 26.30 4.28 -4.99
N VAL A 20 25.95 3.67 -3.86
CA VAL A 20 24.72 3.94 -3.11
C VAL A 20 24.57 5.43 -2.79
N LEU A 21 25.64 6.08 -2.33
CA LEU A 21 25.70 7.53 -2.13
C LEU A 21 25.45 8.29 -3.44
N LYS A 22 26.17 7.97 -4.52
CA LYS A 22 26.03 8.66 -5.81
C LYS A 22 24.61 8.55 -6.38
N ARG A 23 23.92 7.43 -6.16
CA ARG A 23 22.57 7.17 -6.70
C ARG A 23 21.45 7.69 -5.83
N PHE A 24 21.49 7.37 -4.54
CA PHE A 24 20.34 7.51 -3.64
C PHE A 24 20.44 8.68 -2.66
N SER A 25 21.53 9.45 -2.68
CA SER A 25 21.63 10.68 -1.88
C SER A 25 20.43 11.60 -2.14
N PRO A 26 19.75 12.08 -1.09
CA PRO A 26 18.64 13.00 -1.23
C PRO A 26 19.04 14.24 -2.01
N ILE A 27 18.19 14.65 -2.96
CA ILE A 27 18.34 15.87 -3.78
C ILE A 27 19.47 15.77 -4.81
N THR A 28 20.65 15.27 -4.44
CA THR A 28 21.85 15.28 -5.28
C THR A 28 22.08 14.00 -6.08
N GLY A 29 21.57 12.86 -5.59
CA GLY A 29 21.78 11.54 -6.19
C GLY A 29 21.14 11.39 -7.57
N SER A 30 21.78 10.61 -8.45
CA SER A 30 21.32 10.42 -9.83
C SER A 30 19.93 9.80 -9.91
N SER A 31 19.71 8.66 -9.24
CA SER A 31 18.41 7.98 -9.19
C SER A 31 17.36 8.81 -8.46
N TYR A 32 17.75 9.59 -7.44
CA TYR A 32 16.85 10.53 -6.76
C TYR A 32 16.31 11.59 -7.74
N LYS A 33 17.20 12.20 -8.54
CA LYS A 33 16.83 13.21 -9.55
C LYS A 33 15.94 12.63 -10.65
N GLU A 34 16.27 11.45 -11.15
CA GLU A 34 15.45 10.75 -12.13
C GLU A 34 14.06 10.43 -11.55
N CYS A 35 13.97 9.93 -10.31
CA CYS A 35 12.68 9.70 -9.65
C CYS A 35 11.83 10.99 -9.56
N PHE A 36 12.42 12.12 -9.20
CA PHE A 36 11.70 13.40 -9.16
C PHE A 36 11.22 13.83 -10.56
N ARG A 37 12.08 13.69 -11.58
CA ARG A 37 11.74 14.00 -12.98
C ARG A 37 10.58 13.16 -13.49
N TRP A 38 10.63 11.85 -13.28
CA TRP A 38 9.66 10.90 -13.85
C TRP A 38 8.37 10.79 -13.04
N SER A 39 8.42 10.98 -11.72
CA SER A 39 7.19 11.03 -10.91
C SER A 39 6.24 12.14 -11.36
N LYS A 40 6.77 13.30 -11.80
CA LYS A 40 5.97 14.36 -12.42
C LYS A 40 5.22 13.87 -13.66
N LYS A 41 5.80 12.99 -14.47
CA LYS A 41 5.14 12.44 -15.67
C LYS A 41 3.93 11.58 -15.34
N TYR A 42 3.98 10.78 -14.26
CA TYR A 42 2.78 10.10 -13.77
C TYR A 42 1.68 11.09 -13.34
N THR A 43 2.05 12.21 -12.73
CA THR A 43 1.06 13.25 -12.36
C THR A 43 0.48 13.97 -13.58
N GLU A 44 1.25 14.13 -14.66
CA GLU A 44 0.75 14.65 -15.94
C GLU A 44 -0.29 13.70 -16.54
N VAL A 45 -0.05 12.38 -16.51
CA VAL A 45 -1.04 11.36 -16.93
C VAL A 45 -2.32 11.50 -16.10
N TYR A 46 -2.21 11.57 -14.78
CA TYR A 46 -3.38 11.77 -13.92
C TYR A 46 -4.13 13.06 -14.26
N ALA A 47 -3.43 14.18 -14.45
CA ALA A 47 -4.06 15.48 -14.73
C ALA A 47 -4.89 15.49 -16.02
N ILE A 48 -4.53 14.68 -17.02
CA ILE A 48 -5.34 14.50 -18.24
C ILE A 48 -6.76 14.02 -17.88
N PHE A 49 -6.89 13.07 -16.95
CA PHE A 49 -8.18 12.46 -16.60
C PHE A 49 -8.85 13.11 -15.38
N GLY A 50 -8.04 13.57 -14.43
CA GLY A 50 -8.45 14.09 -13.12
C GLY A 50 -8.53 15.62 -13.03
N GLY A 51 -8.13 16.32 -14.10
CA GLY A 51 -8.09 17.79 -14.21
C GLY A 51 -6.86 18.43 -13.55
N GLN A 52 -6.52 18.02 -12.32
CA GLN A 52 -5.39 18.58 -11.57
C GLN A 52 -4.74 17.56 -10.63
N TRP A 53 -3.48 17.79 -10.26
CA TRP A 53 -2.79 17.06 -9.20
C TRP A 53 -2.02 18.05 -8.30
N PRO A 54 -2.09 17.93 -6.96
CA PRO A 54 -2.87 16.96 -6.17
C PRO A 54 -4.39 17.27 -6.13
N HIS A 55 -5.18 16.33 -5.61
CA HIS A 55 -6.64 16.45 -5.41
C HIS A 55 -7.45 16.70 -6.70
N GLY A 56 -7.47 15.72 -7.60
CA GLY A 56 -8.32 15.76 -8.79
C GLY A 56 -9.81 15.88 -8.45
N SER A 57 -10.55 16.61 -9.28
CA SER A 57 -11.97 16.95 -9.05
C SER A 57 -12.93 16.19 -9.98
N ALA A 58 -12.41 15.24 -10.78
CA ALA A 58 -13.18 14.58 -11.81
C ALA A 58 -14.03 13.40 -11.31
N ILE A 59 -13.72 12.82 -10.14
CA ILE A 59 -14.41 11.63 -9.62
C ILE A 59 -15.66 12.05 -8.85
N ILE A 60 -16.82 11.52 -9.25
CA ILE A 60 -18.10 11.77 -8.58
C ILE A 60 -18.89 10.46 -8.43
N PRO A 61 -19.86 10.39 -7.50
CA PRO A 61 -20.77 9.25 -7.45
C PRO A 61 -21.43 9.03 -8.82
N GLY A 62 -21.23 7.84 -9.40
CA GLY A 62 -21.71 7.51 -10.74
C GLY A 62 -20.64 7.47 -11.83
N GLY A 63 -19.40 7.88 -11.56
CA GLY A 63 -18.27 7.72 -12.49
C GLY A 63 -17.29 8.89 -12.45
N VAL A 64 -16.88 9.36 -13.62
CA VAL A 64 -16.00 10.54 -13.77
C VAL A 64 -16.65 11.58 -14.67
N THR A 65 -16.38 12.85 -14.41
CA THR A 65 -16.87 13.98 -15.22
C THR A 65 -16.03 14.23 -16.46
N SER A 66 -14.84 13.63 -16.54
CA SER A 66 -13.99 13.72 -17.73
C SER A 66 -14.50 12.83 -18.86
N TYR A 67 -14.33 13.32 -20.09
CA TYR A 67 -14.62 12.61 -21.33
C TYR A 67 -13.34 12.63 -22.18
N PRO A 68 -12.39 11.72 -21.91
CA PRO A 68 -11.09 11.72 -22.57
C PRO A 68 -11.22 11.54 -24.08
N LEU A 69 -10.66 12.47 -24.83
CA LEU A 69 -10.61 12.41 -26.29
C LEU A 69 -9.51 11.44 -26.77
N PRO A 70 -9.60 10.91 -28.01
CA PRO A 70 -8.59 9.99 -28.54
C PRO A 70 -7.15 10.51 -28.47
N ASN A 71 -6.93 11.79 -28.74
CA ASN A 71 -5.61 12.41 -28.62
C ASN A 71 -5.10 12.50 -27.17
N GLU A 72 -5.98 12.66 -26.19
CA GLU A 72 -5.64 12.68 -24.76
C GLU A 72 -5.23 11.30 -24.27
N VAL A 73 -5.98 10.27 -24.66
CA VAL A 73 -5.64 8.87 -24.39
C VAL A 73 -4.30 8.50 -25.04
N GLN A 74 -4.09 8.86 -26.31
CA GLN A 74 -2.80 8.61 -26.99
C GLN A 74 -1.63 9.37 -26.35
N LYS A 75 -1.87 10.59 -25.87
CA LYS A 75 -0.87 11.37 -25.11
C LYS A 75 -0.51 10.65 -23.80
N ALA A 76 -1.50 10.18 -23.05
CA ALA A 76 -1.28 9.42 -21.82
C ALA A 76 -0.48 8.13 -22.07
N ILE A 77 -0.84 7.35 -23.09
CA ILE A 77 -0.10 6.15 -23.52
C ILE A 77 1.35 6.52 -23.86
N SER A 78 1.55 7.58 -24.64
CA SER A 78 2.90 8.03 -25.04
C SER A 78 3.76 8.41 -23.82
N ILE A 79 3.19 9.10 -22.83
CA ILE A 79 3.89 9.44 -21.58
C ILE A 79 4.25 8.16 -20.80
N LEU A 80 3.33 7.20 -20.70
CA LEU A 80 3.59 5.93 -20.00
C LEU A 80 4.65 5.08 -20.70
N ILE A 81 4.66 5.03 -22.03
CA ILE A 81 5.72 4.37 -22.80
C ILE A 81 7.07 5.06 -22.61
N ASP A 82 7.09 6.40 -22.54
CA ASP A 82 8.29 7.17 -22.27
C ASP A 82 8.84 6.89 -20.86
N ILE A 83 7.96 6.88 -19.84
CA ILE A 83 8.30 6.45 -18.48
C ILE A 83 8.85 5.02 -18.48
N ARG A 84 8.18 4.09 -19.17
CA ARG A 84 8.63 2.69 -19.27
C ARG A 84 10.05 2.60 -19.77
N LYS A 85 10.33 3.19 -20.94
CA LYS A 85 11.64 3.09 -21.61
C LYS A 85 12.75 3.84 -20.88
N ASN A 86 12.46 5.05 -20.40
CA ASN A 86 13.52 5.93 -19.91
C ASN A 86 13.69 5.93 -18.40
N TYR A 87 12.68 5.48 -17.65
CA TYR A 87 12.77 5.35 -16.19
C TYR A 87 12.76 3.89 -15.76
N LEU A 88 11.72 3.13 -16.09
CA LEU A 88 11.59 1.76 -15.58
C LEU A 88 12.68 0.84 -16.14
N GLU A 89 12.91 0.86 -17.44
CA GLU A 89 13.93 0.02 -18.08
C GLU A 89 15.34 0.52 -17.77
N LYS A 90 15.64 1.79 -18.05
CA LYS A 90 17.02 2.33 -17.93
C LYS A 90 17.49 2.57 -16.50
N VAL A 91 16.60 3.02 -15.61
CA VAL A 91 16.99 3.46 -14.24
C VAL A 91 16.61 2.41 -13.21
N VAL A 92 15.35 1.95 -13.22
CA VAL A 92 14.85 1.05 -12.17
C VAL A 92 15.34 -0.38 -12.37
N LEU A 93 15.17 -0.96 -13.56
CA LEU A 93 15.47 -2.37 -13.83
C LEU A 93 16.86 -2.61 -14.39
N GLY A 94 17.40 -1.66 -15.14
CA GLY A 94 18.60 -1.84 -15.97
C GLY A 94 18.35 -2.64 -17.26
N GLY A 95 17.13 -3.17 -17.46
CA GLY A 95 16.76 -4.05 -18.58
C GLY A 95 15.28 -3.94 -18.96
N PRO A 96 14.84 -4.67 -20.02
CA PRO A 96 13.48 -4.55 -20.55
C PRO A 96 12.38 -4.98 -19.57
N VAL A 97 11.31 -4.19 -19.47
CA VAL A 97 10.17 -4.47 -18.58
C VAL A 97 9.47 -5.77 -18.96
N GLU A 98 9.26 -6.01 -20.27
CA GLU A 98 8.61 -7.24 -20.75
C GLU A 98 9.42 -8.49 -20.40
N GLN A 99 10.75 -8.41 -20.47
CA GLN A 99 11.63 -9.51 -20.07
C GLN A 99 11.53 -9.75 -18.56
N PHE A 100 11.67 -8.71 -17.73
CA PHE A 100 11.56 -8.83 -16.28
C PHE A 100 10.24 -9.49 -15.86
N LEU A 101 9.12 -8.98 -16.37
CA LEU A 101 7.80 -9.49 -16.01
C LEU A 101 7.54 -10.92 -16.51
N SER A 102 8.17 -11.35 -17.60
CA SER A 102 7.96 -12.68 -18.17
C SER A 102 8.91 -13.74 -17.59
N THR A 103 10.15 -13.39 -17.25
CA THR A 103 11.18 -14.35 -16.82
C THR A 103 11.43 -14.38 -15.32
N VAL A 104 11.22 -13.27 -14.61
CA VAL A 104 11.53 -13.19 -13.17
C VAL A 104 10.33 -13.67 -12.35
N LYS A 105 10.29 -14.98 -12.07
CA LYS A 105 9.15 -15.65 -11.41
C LYS A 105 9.48 -16.27 -10.06
N SER A 106 10.75 -16.28 -9.68
CA SER A 106 11.24 -16.82 -8.41
C SER A 106 12.33 -15.93 -7.82
N TYR A 107 12.65 -16.13 -6.54
CA TYR A 107 13.77 -15.47 -5.88
C TYR A 107 15.10 -15.77 -6.58
N LYS A 108 15.27 -17.00 -7.09
CA LYS A 108 16.43 -17.36 -7.92
C LYS A 108 16.51 -16.52 -9.19
N ASP A 109 15.39 -16.37 -9.91
CA ASP A 109 15.37 -15.55 -11.13
C ASP A 109 15.64 -14.08 -10.83
N LEU A 110 15.18 -13.59 -9.66
CA LEU A 110 15.50 -12.22 -9.22
C LEU A 110 17.00 -12.08 -9.00
N LEU A 111 17.63 -12.99 -8.27
CA LEU A 111 19.08 -12.94 -8.06
C LEU A 111 19.85 -13.04 -9.39
N GLN A 112 19.37 -13.84 -10.34
CA GLN A 112 19.94 -13.86 -11.69
C GLN A 112 19.77 -12.51 -12.41
N TRP A 113 18.60 -11.88 -12.31
CA TRP A 113 18.37 -10.55 -12.87
C TRP A 113 19.32 -9.51 -12.27
N VAL A 114 19.58 -9.58 -10.96
CA VAL A 114 20.54 -8.71 -10.27
C VAL A 114 21.93 -8.84 -10.89
N GLU A 115 22.37 -10.07 -11.20
CA GLU A 115 23.65 -10.32 -11.85
C GLU A 115 23.70 -9.85 -13.31
N ASP A 116 22.62 -10.06 -14.07
CA ASP A 116 22.54 -9.72 -15.49
C ASP A 116 22.40 -8.21 -15.73
N TYR A 117 21.74 -7.48 -14.83
CA TYR A 117 21.41 -6.06 -14.93
C TYR A 117 21.90 -5.27 -13.71
N LYS A 118 23.20 -5.33 -13.43
CA LYS A 118 23.83 -4.72 -12.25
C LYS A 118 23.58 -3.22 -12.13
N ASP A 119 23.48 -2.51 -13.24
CA ASP A 119 23.31 -1.06 -13.23
C ASP A 119 21.89 -0.59 -12.88
N GLY A 120 20.91 -1.48 -12.74
CA GLY A 120 19.54 -1.12 -12.33
C GLY A 120 19.44 -0.77 -10.84
N ASP A 121 18.57 0.18 -10.47
CA ASP A 121 18.30 0.51 -9.06
C ASP A 121 17.80 -0.71 -8.28
N LEU A 122 16.97 -1.57 -8.88
CA LEU A 122 16.50 -2.80 -8.27
C LEU A 122 17.68 -3.67 -7.82
N SER A 123 18.65 -3.87 -8.72
CA SER A 123 19.84 -4.69 -8.45
C SER A 123 20.65 -4.12 -7.30
N LYS A 124 20.92 -2.81 -7.31
CA LYS A 124 21.65 -2.14 -6.22
C LYS A 124 20.92 -2.18 -4.89
N ILE A 125 19.60 -2.05 -4.90
CA ILE A 125 18.78 -2.15 -3.68
C ILE A 125 18.79 -3.58 -3.14
N VAL A 126 18.75 -4.60 -3.99
CA VAL A 126 18.82 -6.01 -3.57
C VAL A 126 20.19 -6.33 -2.99
N GLU A 127 21.28 -5.98 -3.69
CA GLU A 127 22.65 -6.15 -3.20
C GLU A 127 22.85 -5.47 -1.84
N PHE A 128 22.51 -4.18 -1.75
CA PHE A 128 22.61 -3.42 -0.51
C PHE A 128 21.74 -4.02 0.60
N GLY A 129 20.50 -4.40 0.29
CA GLY A 129 19.59 -4.97 1.27
C GLY A 129 20.03 -6.33 1.79
N LEU A 130 20.75 -7.13 0.99
CA LEU A 130 21.35 -8.37 1.45
C LEU A 130 22.54 -8.11 2.38
N GLU A 131 23.44 -7.20 2.00
CA GLU A 131 24.60 -6.78 2.83
C GLU A 131 24.12 -6.15 4.16
N ALA A 132 23.10 -5.31 4.11
CA ALA A 132 22.47 -4.65 5.27
C ALA A 132 21.53 -5.57 6.07
N ASN A 133 21.44 -6.85 5.75
CA ASN A 133 20.55 -7.83 6.38
C ASN A 133 19.05 -7.45 6.40
N TRP A 134 18.58 -6.65 5.46
CA TRP A 134 17.16 -6.26 5.36
C TRP A 134 16.21 -7.43 5.17
N HIS A 135 16.69 -8.54 4.62
CA HIS A 135 15.95 -9.80 4.49
C HIS A 135 15.66 -10.48 5.83
N LYS A 136 16.33 -10.07 6.92
CA LYS A 136 16.14 -10.59 8.29
C LYS A 136 15.37 -9.63 9.19
N LEU A 137 15.06 -8.42 8.72
CA LEU A 137 14.44 -7.37 9.53
C LEU A 137 12.96 -7.23 9.23
N GLY A 138 12.14 -7.02 10.25
CA GLY A 138 10.76 -6.57 10.09
C GLY A 138 9.74 -7.65 9.72
N TYR A 139 9.83 -8.87 10.25
CA TYR A 139 8.90 -9.96 9.89
C TYR A 139 7.44 -9.64 10.22
N GLY A 140 7.17 -9.20 11.45
CA GLY A 140 5.84 -8.80 11.88
C GLY A 140 4.87 -9.96 12.09
N ALA A 141 3.61 -9.76 11.74
CA ALA A 141 2.52 -10.69 12.06
C ALA A 141 2.48 -11.96 11.19
N GLY A 142 3.11 -11.98 10.01
CA GLY A 142 2.99 -13.12 9.08
C GLY A 142 1.57 -13.33 8.51
N ILE A 143 0.73 -12.30 8.51
CA ILE A 143 -0.64 -12.32 7.99
C ILE A 143 -0.77 -11.19 6.99
N MET A 144 -1.11 -11.49 5.75
CA MET A 144 -1.30 -10.50 4.67
C MET A 144 -2.78 -10.29 4.42
N LEU A 145 -3.22 -9.04 4.32
CA LEU A 145 -4.59 -8.68 3.95
C LEU A 145 -4.58 -7.82 2.68
N SER A 146 -5.49 -8.13 1.76
CA SER A 146 -5.79 -7.26 0.62
C SER A 146 -7.30 -7.19 0.40
N TYR A 147 -7.78 -5.99 0.06
CA TYR A 147 -9.16 -5.80 -0.38
C TYR A 147 -9.33 -6.03 -1.89
N GLY A 148 -8.23 -6.32 -2.59
CA GLY A 148 -8.18 -6.43 -4.03
C GLY A 148 -8.36 -5.08 -4.73
N HIS A 149 -7.83 -4.97 -5.93
CA HIS A 149 -7.76 -3.71 -6.65
C HIS A 149 -7.93 -3.85 -8.17
N LEU A 150 -8.34 -2.74 -8.78
CA LEU A 150 -8.73 -2.58 -10.18
C LEU A 150 -9.87 -3.53 -10.59
N PRO A 151 -11.10 -3.00 -10.80
CA PRO A 151 -12.19 -3.85 -11.29
C PRO A 151 -11.82 -4.40 -12.67
N SER A 152 -12.16 -5.66 -12.93
CA SER A 152 -12.34 -6.17 -14.30
C SER A 152 -13.82 -6.11 -14.65
N GLU A 153 -14.15 -6.29 -15.93
CA GLU A 153 -15.34 -5.81 -16.68
C GLU A 153 -16.74 -5.77 -16.01
N GLU A 154 -17.01 -6.50 -14.94
CA GLU A 154 -18.35 -6.61 -14.33
C GLU A 154 -18.53 -5.67 -13.11
N TYR A 155 -18.82 -4.40 -13.37
CA TYR A 155 -19.10 -3.42 -12.30
C TYR A 155 -20.59 -3.36 -11.87
N VAL A 156 -21.48 -4.19 -12.41
CA VAL A 156 -22.91 -4.15 -12.05
C VAL A 156 -23.43 -5.56 -11.70
N GLY A 157 -23.62 -5.83 -10.41
CA GLY A 157 -24.48 -6.92 -9.92
C GLY A 157 -23.85 -8.31 -9.74
N SER A 158 -22.54 -8.45 -9.88
CA SER A 158 -21.76 -9.68 -9.65
C SER A 158 -20.52 -9.32 -8.80
N PRO A 159 -19.95 -10.22 -7.98
CA PRO A 159 -18.68 -9.97 -7.32
C PRO A 159 -17.61 -9.70 -8.38
N SER A 160 -17.37 -8.41 -8.64
CA SER A 160 -16.47 -7.92 -9.67
C SER A 160 -15.15 -8.69 -9.59
N ARG A 161 -14.80 -9.44 -10.63
CA ARG A 161 -13.45 -10.01 -10.76
C ARG A 161 -12.49 -8.82 -10.72
N LYS A 162 -11.41 -8.89 -9.96
CA LYS A 162 -10.41 -7.82 -9.84
C LYS A 162 -9.08 -8.31 -10.42
N TYR A 163 -8.26 -7.42 -10.97
CA TYR A 163 -6.90 -7.78 -11.38
C TYR A 163 -6.08 -8.27 -10.18
N PHE A 164 -6.22 -7.60 -9.05
CA PHE A 164 -5.67 -8.03 -7.77
C PHE A 164 -6.80 -8.60 -6.91
N LYS A 165 -6.71 -9.87 -6.53
CA LYS A 165 -7.77 -10.53 -5.77
C LYS A 165 -7.79 -10.09 -4.31
N PRO A 166 -8.98 -9.91 -3.71
CA PRO A 166 -9.11 -9.75 -2.26
C PRO A 166 -8.74 -11.06 -1.55
N GLY A 167 -8.41 -10.98 -0.27
CA GLY A 167 -8.21 -12.14 0.57
C GLY A 167 -7.24 -11.91 1.71
N ILE A 168 -7.02 -12.99 2.45
CA ILE A 168 -6.01 -13.08 3.50
C ILE A 168 -5.04 -14.19 3.12
N PHE A 169 -3.74 -13.96 3.30
CA PHE A 169 -2.73 -14.99 3.14
C PHE A 169 -1.97 -15.18 4.45
N LEU A 170 -2.04 -16.40 4.98
CA LEU A 170 -1.33 -16.82 6.18
C LEU A 170 0.04 -17.35 5.78
N VAL A 171 1.10 -16.60 6.09
CA VAL A 171 2.45 -16.85 5.56
C VAL A 171 3.01 -18.18 6.05
N LYS A 172 2.81 -18.50 7.33
CA LYS A 172 3.33 -19.72 7.95
C LYS A 172 2.63 -20.97 7.42
N GLU A 173 1.32 -20.91 7.27
CA GLU A 173 0.48 -21.98 6.77
C GLU A 173 0.49 -22.07 5.23
N LYS A 174 1.01 -21.03 4.56
CA LYS A 174 0.98 -20.86 3.09
C LYS A 174 -0.43 -20.97 2.54
N GLU A 175 -1.39 -20.44 3.29
CA GLU A 175 -2.82 -20.65 3.03
C GLU A 175 -3.50 -19.34 2.65
N TYR A 176 -4.31 -19.40 1.58
CA TYR A 176 -5.23 -18.33 1.22
C TYR A 176 -6.58 -18.54 1.91
N LYS A 177 -7.13 -17.46 2.47
CA LYS A 177 -8.48 -17.40 3.03
C LYS A 177 -9.27 -16.29 2.33
N GLU A 178 -10.58 -16.51 2.19
CA GLU A 178 -11.47 -15.49 1.66
C GLU A 178 -11.60 -14.31 2.64
N PHE A 179 -11.73 -13.12 2.07
CA PHE A 179 -11.93 -11.88 2.83
C PHE A 179 -13.43 -11.56 2.92
N ASP A 180 -13.90 -11.27 4.13
CA ASP A 180 -15.24 -10.74 4.39
C ASP A 180 -15.14 -9.47 5.25
N GLN A 181 -15.64 -8.35 4.70
CA GLN A 181 -15.62 -7.06 5.37
C GLN A 181 -16.37 -7.06 6.71
N ASN A 182 -17.38 -7.93 6.90
CA ASN A 182 -18.13 -8.02 8.16
C ASN A 182 -17.25 -8.43 9.36
N ASN A 183 -16.05 -8.96 9.11
CA ASN A 183 -15.09 -9.35 10.14
C ASN A 183 -14.16 -8.22 10.58
N ILE A 184 -14.27 -7.03 10.00
CA ILE A 184 -13.49 -5.87 10.41
C ILE A 184 -14.04 -5.30 11.72
N LEU A 185 -13.15 -5.07 12.68
CA LEU A 185 -13.46 -4.44 13.96
C LEU A 185 -12.47 -3.33 14.28
N GLU A 186 -12.97 -2.26 14.87
CA GLU A 186 -12.18 -1.19 15.46
C GLU A 186 -12.44 -1.11 16.97
N PHE A 187 -11.38 -1.04 17.78
CA PHE A 187 -11.42 -0.83 19.22
C PHE A 187 -10.79 0.52 19.60
N VAL A 188 -11.13 1.05 20.78
CA VAL A 188 -10.62 2.33 21.29
C VAL A 188 -10.03 2.24 22.70
N THR A 189 -9.78 1.03 23.22
CA THR A 189 -9.21 0.77 24.55
C THR A 189 -7.95 1.59 24.84
N THR A 190 -7.06 1.69 23.85
CA THR A 190 -5.74 2.33 23.93
C THR A 190 -5.66 3.63 23.10
N SER A 191 -6.79 4.06 22.55
CA SER A 191 -6.90 5.22 21.67
C SER A 191 -7.69 6.34 22.34
N TYR A 192 -7.39 7.61 22.05
CA TYR A 192 -8.07 8.79 22.61
C TYR A 192 -9.49 9.03 22.05
N TYR A 193 -10.35 8.01 22.10
CA TYR A 193 -11.77 8.05 21.77
C TYR A 193 -12.59 7.30 22.80
N THR A 194 -13.91 7.50 22.81
CA THR A 194 -14.85 6.73 23.64
C THR A 194 -15.96 6.12 22.80
N TYR A 195 -16.41 4.92 23.18
CA TYR A 195 -17.56 4.25 22.56
C TYR A 195 -18.73 4.18 23.53
N SER A 196 -19.95 4.44 23.02
CA SER A 196 -21.18 4.41 23.80
C SER A 196 -21.46 3.05 24.46
N LYS A 197 -21.02 1.96 23.82
CA LYS A 197 -21.16 0.58 24.31
C LYS A 197 -19.97 0.11 25.17
N GLY A 198 -18.99 0.97 25.42
CA GLY A 198 -17.76 0.67 26.16
C GLY A 198 -16.54 0.54 25.26
N ASP A 199 -15.40 1.05 25.73
CA ASP A 199 -14.15 1.21 24.95
C ASP A 199 -13.46 -0.10 24.56
N GLU A 200 -13.78 -1.20 25.24
CA GLU A 200 -13.26 -2.55 24.96
C GLU A 200 -14.09 -3.32 23.93
N ILE A 201 -15.24 -2.77 23.50
CA ILE A 201 -16.10 -3.41 22.51
C ILE A 201 -15.63 -3.03 21.10
N GLY A 202 -15.34 -4.05 20.29
CA GLY A 202 -15.02 -3.85 18.87
C GLY A 202 -16.28 -3.50 18.08
N LEU A 203 -16.24 -2.39 17.34
CA LEU A 203 -17.32 -1.97 16.46
C LEU A 203 -16.91 -2.20 15.00
N HIS A 204 -17.83 -2.72 14.20
CA HIS A 204 -17.68 -2.71 12.75
C HIS A 204 -17.84 -1.26 12.24
N PRO A 205 -17.11 -0.82 11.20
CA PRO A 205 -17.16 0.57 10.71
C PRO A 205 -18.57 1.12 10.42
N PHE A 206 -19.53 0.27 10.00
CA PHE A 206 -20.93 0.71 9.86
C PHE A 206 -21.56 1.25 11.15
N ASP A 207 -21.17 0.69 12.29
CA ASP A 207 -21.64 1.06 13.62
C ASP A 207 -20.54 1.82 14.39
N GLY A 208 -19.44 2.18 13.72
CA GLY A 208 -18.29 2.82 14.32
C GLY A 208 -18.59 4.23 14.79
N GLU A 209 -17.96 4.63 15.89
CA GLU A 209 -18.10 5.94 16.52
C GLU A 209 -16.75 6.67 16.50
N THR A 210 -16.76 8.00 16.43
CA THR A 210 -15.53 8.81 16.51
C THR A 210 -15.78 9.95 17.48
N ASN A 211 -15.72 9.64 18.78
CA ASN A 211 -15.92 10.60 19.87
C ASN A 211 -14.57 10.86 20.56
N PRO A 212 -13.81 11.90 20.18
CA PRO A 212 -12.49 12.16 20.76
C PRO A 212 -12.58 12.40 22.26
N SER A 213 -11.68 11.79 23.02
CA SER A 213 -11.57 11.96 24.47
C SER A 213 -10.11 12.14 24.85
N LEU A 214 -9.70 13.39 25.04
CA LEU A 214 -8.35 13.77 25.50
C LEU A 214 -8.25 13.74 27.03
N THR A 215 -8.98 12.83 27.67
CA THR A 215 -8.88 12.59 29.12
C THR A 215 -7.50 12.05 29.47
N ASP A 216 -6.98 12.45 30.63
CA ASP A 216 -5.69 12.01 31.18
C ASP A 216 -5.78 10.56 31.69
N ASN A 217 -5.98 9.63 30.77
CA ASN A 217 -6.07 8.19 31.03
C ASN A 217 -4.77 7.53 30.56
N SER A 218 -3.98 7.03 31.51
CA SER A 218 -2.67 6.42 31.25
C SER A 218 -2.70 5.19 30.33
N LYS A 219 -3.88 4.58 30.09
CA LYS A 219 -4.03 3.47 29.14
C LYS A 219 -4.10 3.93 27.67
N LYS A 220 -4.52 5.17 27.41
CA LYS A 220 -4.70 5.69 26.04
C LYS A 220 -3.44 6.46 25.65
N TYR A 221 -2.85 6.10 24.51
CA TYR A 221 -1.58 6.68 24.07
C TYR A 221 -1.54 7.00 22.56
N SER A 222 -2.60 6.70 21.82
CA SER A 222 -2.65 6.88 20.36
C SER A 222 -3.92 7.60 19.89
N LEU A 223 -3.82 8.37 18.80
CA LEU A 223 -4.97 8.91 18.06
C LEU A 223 -5.47 7.95 16.97
N THR A 224 -4.80 6.82 16.77
CA THR A 224 -5.16 5.77 15.82
C THR A 224 -6.08 4.77 16.50
N LYS A 225 -7.20 4.42 15.88
CA LYS A 225 -8.07 3.34 16.38
C LYS A 225 -7.41 1.97 16.19
N CYS A 226 -7.80 1.00 17.00
CA CYS A 226 -7.23 -0.34 16.94
C CYS A 226 -7.98 -1.21 15.92
N PHE A 227 -7.40 -1.46 14.74
CA PHE A 227 -7.99 -2.35 13.75
C PHE A 227 -7.68 -3.83 14.03
N ARG A 228 -8.68 -4.70 13.95
CA ARG A 228 -8.48 -6.16 13.89
C ARG A 228 -9.41 -6.79 12.84
N TYR A 229 -8.95 -7.90 12.28
CA TYR A 229 -9.79 -8.78 11.47
C TYR A 229 -10.14 -10.03 12.27
N ARG A 230 -11.43 -10.34 12.41
CA ARG A 230 -11.90 -11.52 13.13
C ARG A 230 -11.87 -12.76 12.24
N MET A 231 -11.19 -13.82 12.67
CA MET A 231 -11.16 -15.10 11.95
C MET A 231 -11.04 -16.25 12.95
N ASP A 232 -11.91 -17.25 12.83
CA ASP A 232 -11.91 -18.45 13.68
C ASP A 232 -11.87 -18.15 15.19
N GLY A 233 -12.62 -17.12 15.62
CA GLY A 233 -12.67 -16.65 17.01
C GLY A 233 -11.48 -15.81 17.47
N ASN A 234 -10.47 -15.63 16.61
CA ASN A 234 -9.26 -14.85 16.89
C ASN A 234 -9.35 -13.44 16.31
N LEU A 235 -8.60 -12.50 16.91
CA LEU A 235 -8.41 -11.15 16.42
C LEU A 235 -7.03 -11.07 15.76
N LEU A 236 -7.01 -10.90 14.45
CA LEU A 236 -5.78 -10.82 13.67
C LEU A 236 -5.37 -9.36 13.46
N ALA A 237 -4.06 -9.11 13.47
CA ALA A 237 -3.45 -7.83 13.12
C ALA A 237 -2.64 -7.99 11.82
N PRO A 238 -3.29 -7.90 10.64
CA PRO A 238 -2.63 -8.16 9.37
C PRO A 238 -1.69 -7.03 8.92
N GLU A 239 -0.79 -7.37 8.00
CA GLU A 239 -0.07 -6.43 7.15
C GLU A 239 -0.88 -6.11 5.90
N VAL A 240 -0.86 -4.85 5.50
CA VAL A 240 -1.38 -4.37 4.21
C VAL A 240 -0.30 -3.57 3.47
N GLY A 241 -0.38 -3.54 2.14
CA GLY A 241 0.59 -2.84 1.30
C GLY A 241 0.90 -3.61 0.02
N ALA A 242 1.94 -3.17 -0.70
CA ALA A 242 2.35 -3.82 -1.95
C ALA A 242 2.70 -5.30 -1.76
N LEU A 243 3.40 -5.63 -0.67
CA LEU A 243 3.76 -7.01 -0.34
C LEU A 243 2.51 -7.86 -0.11
N ALA A 244 1.60 -7.40 0.75
CA ALA A 244 0.36 -8.09 1.05
C ALA A 244 -0.52 -8.27 -0.20
N MET A 245 -0.72 -7.21 -0.99
CA MET A 245 -1.53 -7.25 -2.21
C MET A 245 -1.00 -8.24 -3.24
N LEU A 246 0.32 -8.24 -3.51
CA LEU A 246 0.91 -9.15 -4.48
C LEU A 246 0.99 -10.59 -3.97
N THR A 247 1.24 -10.79 -2.67
CA THR A 247 1.21 -12.11 -2.02
C THR A 247 -0.19 -12.70 -2.10
N VAL A 248 -1.19 -11.95 -1.62
CA VAL A 248 -2.59 -12.37 -1.69
C VAL A 248 -2.94 -12.63 -3.14
N SER A 249 -2.56 -11.78 -4.09
CA SER A 249 -2.86 -11.98 -5.51
C SER A 249 -2.16 -13.16 -6.19
N GLY A 250 -1.25 -13.85 -5.49
CA GLY A 250 -0.55 -15.01 -6.01
C GLY A 250 0.53 -14.67 -7.03
N ASN A 251 1.17 -13.50 -6.92
CA ASN A 251 2.30 -13.16 -7.77
C ASN A 251 3.45 -14.18 -7.53
N PRO A 252 3.92 -14.91 -8.57
CA PRO A 252 4.87 -16.01 -8.39
C PRO A 252 6.18 -15.58 -7.73
N LEU A 253 6.76 -14.46 -8.18
CA LEU A 253 8.00 -13.92 -7.64
C LEU A 253 7.84 -13.58 -6.16
N ILE A 254 6.75 -12.88 -5.81
CA ILE A 254 6.52 -12.47 -4.42
C ILE A 254 6.23 -13.68 -3.53
N LEU A 255 5.48 -14.67 -3.99
CA LEU A 255 5.26 -15.90 -3.22
C LEU A 255 6.56 -16.66 -2.94
N ASP A 256 7.45 -16.79 -3.94
CA ASP A 256 8.74 -17.45 -3.73
C ASP A 256 9.67 -16.62 -2.83
N ILE A 257 9.69 -15.30 -2.95
CA ILE A 257 10.39 -14.41 -2.00
C ILE A 257 9.88 -14.63 -0.58
N MET A 258 8.57 -14.68 -0.40
CA MET A 258 7.93 -14.91 0.90
C MET A 258 8.26 -16.30 1.46
N ASP A 259 8.44 -17.32 0.62
CA ASP A 259 8.92 -18.65 1.02
C ASP A 259 10.39 -18.65 1.46
N LYS A 260 11.26 -17.94 0.73
CA LYS A 260 12.72 -17.97 0.97
C LYS A 260 13.19 -17.07 2.09
N ILE A 261 12.68 -15.84 2.14
CA ILE A 261 13.14 -14.82 3.10
C ILE A 261 12.03 -14.25 3.97
N GLY A 262 10.78 -14.63 3.73
CA GLY A 262 9.63 -14.14 4.50
C GLY A 262 9.30 -12.66 4.26
N PRO A 263 8.27 -12.16 4.96
CA PRO A 263 8.05 -10.73 5.09
C PRO A 263 9.25 -10.10 5.77
N SER A 264 9.77 -9.04 5.17
CA SER A 264 10.98 -8.38 5.60
C SER A 264 11.05 -6.99 5.00
N VAL A 265 11.99 -6.16 5.46
CA VAL A 265 12.29 -4.87 4.85
C VAL A 265 12.57 -5.05 3.36
N LEU A 266 13.40 -6.04 3.00
CA LEU A 266 13.77 -6.29 1.61
C LEU A 266 12.57 -6.71 0.75
N SER A 267 11.75 -7.66 1.21
CA SER A 267 10.60 -8.14 0.42
C SER A 267 9.55 -7.04 0.21
N ARG A 268 9.33 -6.15 1.20
CA ARG A 268 8.45 -4.97 1.03
C ARG A 268 8.95 -4.00 -0.03
N VAL A 269 10.25 -3.78 -0.11
CA VAL A 269 10.86 -2.86 -1.08
C VAL A 269 10.77 -3.43 -2.48
N ILE A 270 11.13 -4.70 -2.67
CA ILE A 270 10.99 -5.41 -3.94
C ILE A 270 9.53 -5.39 -4.40
N ALA A 271 8.58 -5.75 -3.52
CA ALA A 271 7.16 -5.75 -3.84
C ALA A 271 6.65 -4.37 -4.29
N ARG A 272 7.15 -3.28 -3.69
CA ARG A 272 6.81 -1.92 -4.09
C ARG A 272 7.28 -1.59 -5.51
N LEU A 273 8.50 -2.00 -5.88
CA LEU A 273 9.05 -1.80 -7.23
C LEU A 273 8.29 -2.65 -8.25
N VAL A 274 8.08 -3.94 -7.97
CA VAL A 274 7.31 -4.86 -8.82
C VAL A 274 5.90 -4.30 -9.07
N ARG A 275 5.25 -3.74 -8.04
CA ARG A 275 3.92 -3.14 -8.19
C ARG A 275 3.93 -1.94 -9.14
N VAL A 276 4.91 -1.04 -9.06
CA VAL A 276 4.99 0.12 -9.95
C VAL A 276 5.19 -0.32 -11.41
N ILE A 277 6.07 -1.29 -11.65
CA ILE A 277 6.30 -1.85 -12.99
C ILE A 277 5.02 -2.49 -13.53
N THR A 278 4.34 -3.29 -12.71
CA THR A 278 3.06 -3.94 -13.07
C THR A 278 1.99 -2.90 -13.39
N TYR A 279 1.86 -1.86 -12.56
CA TYR A 279 0.86 -0.79 -12.76
C TYR A 279 1.11 -0.01 -14.05
N ASN A 280 2.36 0.24 -14.41
CA ASN A 280 2.68 0.94 -15.67
C ASN A 280 2.13 0.18 -16.88
N GLU A 281 2.38 -1.13 -16.95
CA GLU A 281 1.87 -1.95 -18.06
C GLU A 281 0.35 -2.09 -18.04
N LEU A 282 -0.25 -2.25 -16.85
CA LEU A 282 -1.71 -2.26 -16.72
C LEU A 282 -2.32 -0.95 -17.22
N MET A 283 -1.79 0.21 -16.85
CA MET A 283 -2.30 1.50 -17.34
C MET A 283 -2.17 1.63 -18.86
N ILE A 284 -1.05 1.18 -19.45
CA ILE A 284 -0.89 1.19 -20.91
C ILE A 284 -1.96 0.31 -21.58
N ASN A 285 -2.20 -0.89 -21.07
CA ASN A 285 -3.17 -1.83 -21.65
C ASN A 285 -4.61 -1.31 -21.49
N GLU A 286 -5.00 -0.86 -20.30
CA GLU A 286 -6.33 -0.29 -20.04
C GLU A 286 -6.62 0.92 -20.94
N LEU A 287 -5.61 1.76 -21.22
CA LEU A 287 -5.78 2.90 -22.13
C LEU A 287 -5.84 2.49 -23.60
N LYS A 288 -5.18 1.40 -24.01
CA LYS A 288 -5.28 0.85 -25.37
C LYS A 288 -6.66 0.26 -25.63
N ASP A 289 -7.25 -0.36 -24.62
CA ASP A 289 -8.56 -1.00 -24.68
C ASP A 289 -9.71 -0.05 -24.31
N TYR A 290 -9.41 1.25 -24.13
CA TYR A 290 -10.39 2.25 -23.73
C TYR A 290 -11.50 2.43 -24.79
N ASP A 291 -12.75 2.20 -24.37
CA ASP A 291 -13.94 2.37 -25.21
C ASP A 291 -14.50 3.80 -25.09
N PHE A 292 -14.24 4.60 -26.11
CA PHE A 292 -14.69 6.00 -26.20
C PHE A 292 -16.21 6.18 -26.26
N TRP A 293 -16.97 5.12 -26.53
CA TRP A 293 -18.42 5.17 -26.66
C TRP A 293 -19.16 4.78 -25.38
N LYS A 294 -18.46 4.22 -24.39
CA LYS A 294 -19.06 3.95 -23.08
C LYS A 294 -19.24 5.24 -22.28
N PRO A 295 -20.36 5.38 -21.56
CA PRO A 295 -20.57 6.54 -20.70
C PRO A 295 -19.59 6.53 -19.53
N THR A 296 -18.88 7.64 -19.33
CA THR A 296 -17.98 7.85 -18.19
C THR A 296 -18.72 8.21 -16.90
N TYR A 297 -19.97 8.66 -17.01
CA TYR A 297 -20.85 9.01 -15.90
C TYR A 297 -22.25 8.39 -16.07
N LYS A 298 -22.77 7.80 -15.00
CA LYS A 298 -24.17 7.37 -14.88
C LYS A 298 -24.74 7.96 -13.60
N LYS A 299 -25.80 8.77 -13.71
CA LYS A 299 -26.45 9.39 -12.54
C LYS A 299 -26.86 8.31 -11.54
N PRO A 300 -26.36 8.35 -10.29
CA PRO A 300 -26.75 7.39 -9.27
C PRO A 300 -28.21 7.61 -8.86
N ARG A 301 -28.85 6.54 -8.38
CA ARG A 301 -30.18 6.65 -7.76
C ARG A 301 -30.05 7.34 -6.40
N GLU A 302 -31.01 8.20 -6.08
CA GLU A 302 -31.13 8.76 -4.74
C GLU A 302 -31.50 7.64 -3.74
N VAL A 303 -30.84 7.64 -2.60
CA VAL A 303 -31.02 6.64 -1.55
C VAL A 303 -31.48 7.36 -0.29
N ASN A 304 -32.71 7.09 0.15
CA ASN A 304 -33.22 7.65 1.40
C ASN A 304 -32.65 6.94 2.64
N GLU A 305 -32.55 5.62 2.59
CA GLU A 305 -32.05 4.76 3.66
C GLU A 305 -31.13 3.70 3.06
N GLY A 306 -29.97 3.45 3.67
CA GLY A 306 -29.07 2.39 3.19
C GLY A 306 -27.70 2.36 3.87
N LYS A 307 -26.98 1.27 3.63
CA LYS A 307 -25.57 1.10 4.01
C LYS A 307 -24.77 0.72 2.75
N GLY A 308 -23.54 1.22 2.65
CA GLY A 308 -22.65 0.89 1.53
C GLY A 308 -21.19 0.98 1.92
N PHE A 309 -20.31 0.30 1.20
CA PHE A 309 -18.87 0.36 1.43
C PHE A 309 -18.10 0.43 0.12
N GLY A 310 -16.91 1.02 0.15
CA GLY A 310 -15.97 1.07 -0.96
C GLY A 310 -14.59 0.63 -0.49
N LEU A 311 -14.05 -0.43 -1.08
CA LEU A 311 -12.75 -1.00 -0.72
C LEU A 311 -11.78 -0.94 -1.91
N VAL A 312 -10.60 -0.40 -1.67
CA VAL A 312 -9.54 -0.25 -2.66
C VAL A 312 -8.17 -0.56 -2.05
N GLU A 313 -7.14 -0.70 -2.89
CA GLU A 313 -5.74 -0.69 -2.47
C GLU A 313 -5.17 0.71 -2.75
N ALA A 314 -5.00 1.48 -1.68
CA ALA A 314 -4.20 2.70 -1.75
C ALA A 314 -2.71 2.34 -1.92
N PRO A 315 -1.81 3.30 -2.20
CA PRO A 315 -0.37 3.02 -2.29
C PRO A 315 0.20 2.30 -1.05
N ARG A 316 -0.40 2.50 0.12
CA ARG A 316 0.04 1.92 1.40
C ARG A 316 -0.69 0.62 1.78
N GLY A 317 -1.67 0.20 0.99
CA GLY A 317 -2.45 -1.02 1.22
C GLY A 317 -3.95 -0.79 1.26
N ALA A 318 -4.65 -1.71 1.92
CA ALA A 318 -6.09 -1.76 2.02
C ALA A 318 -6.70 -0.49 2.63
N LEU A 319 -7.60 0.17 1.90
CA LEU A 319 -8.36 1.34 2.32
C LEU A 319 -9.85 1.04 2.16
N GLY A 320 -10.60 1.24 3.23
CA GLY A 320 -12.05 1.03 3.24
C GLY A 320 -12.80 2.26 3.73
N HIS A 321 -13.91 2.55 3.07
CA HIS A 321 -14.86 3.60 3.46
C HIS A 321 -16.24 2.95 3.63
N TRP A 322 -16.91 3.25 4.74
CA TRP A 322 -18.25 2.75 5.06
C TRP A 322 -19.19 3.93 5.29
N ILE A 323 -20.36 3.87 4.67
CA ILE A 323 -21.38 4.92 4.72
C ILE A 323 -22.71 4.33 5.18
N VAL A 324 -23.39 5.07 6.06
CA VAL A 324 -24.79 4.84 6.44
C VAL A 324 -25.58 6.09 6.08
N VAL A 325 -26.65 5.93 5.30
CA VAL A 325 -27.54 7.01 4.87
C VAL A 325 -28.88 6.85 5.58
N LYS A 326 -29.41 7.95 6.12
CA LYS A 326 -30.76 8.06 6.68
C LYS A 326 -31.41 9.36 6.25
N ASN A 327 -32.70 9.34 5.91
CA ASN A 327 -33.45 10.49 5.38
C ASN A 327 -32.68 11.26 4.27
N GLY A 328 -32.01 10.53 3.38
CA GLY A 328 -31.22 11.12 2.28
C GLY A 328 -29.95 11.84 2.71
N LYS A 329 -29.54 11.74 3.98
CA LYS A 329 -28.32 12.37 4.53
C LYS A 329 -27.34 11.32 5.02
N ILE A 330 -26.05 11.65 4.99
CA ILE A 330 -25.00 10.82 5.60
C ILE A 330 -25.23 10.83 7.12
N PHE A 331 -25.62 9.68 7.67
CA PHE A 331 -25.82 9.48 9.09
C PHE A 331 -24.53 9.03 9.79
N ASN A 332 -23.76 8.13 9.15
CA ASN A 332 -22.45 7.71 9.64
C ASN A 332 -21.49 7.55 8.46
N TYR A 333 -20.23 7.92 8.66
CA TYR A 333 -19.16 7.69 7.69
C TYR A 333 -17.88 7.33 8.45
N GLN A 334 -17.37 6.13 8.22
CA GLN A 334 -16.15 5.63 8.85
C GLN A 334 -15.14 5.20 7.80
N MET A 335 -13.87 5.39 8.13
CA MET A 335 -12.75 5.06 7.25
C MET A 335 -11.75 4.21 8.03
N VAL A 336 -11.28 3.14 7.40
CA VAL A 336 -10.15 2.34 7.89
C VAL A 336 -9.04 2.46 6.87
N THR A 337 -7.91 3.01 7.29
CA THR A 337 -6.79 3.32 6.40
C THR A 337 -5.65 2.30 6.53
N PRO A 338 -4.74 2.23 5.54
CA PRO A 338 -3.69 1.22 5.55
C PRO A 338 -2.72 1.38 6.73
N THR A 339 -2.39 2.64 7.06
CA THR A 339 -1.51 2.94 8.19
C THR A 339 -2.17 2.55 9.52
N GLN A 340 -3.48 2.73 9.67
CA GLN A 340 -4.23 2.25 10.83
C GLN A 340 -4.14 0.72 10.95
N ILE A 341 -4.30 -0.01 9.85
CA ILE A 341 -4.21 -1.49 9.85
C ILE A 341 -2.81 -1.93 10.30
N ASN A 342 -1.76 -1.38 9.67
CA ASN A 342 -0.37 -1.75 9.94
C ASN A 342 0.13 -1.34 11.34
N MET A 343 -0.32 -0.19 11.86
CA MET A 343 0.28 0.48 13.03
C MET A 343 -0.68 0.71 14.19
N SER A 344 -1.86 0.08 14.17
CA SER A 344 -2.84 0.20 15.26
C SER A 344 -2.23 -0.06 16.64
N PRO A 345 -2.76 0.55 17.71
CA PRO A 345 -2.33 0.24 19.08
C PRO A 345 -2.84 -1.15 19.51
N GLU A 346 -2.56 -1.55 20.76
CA GLU A 346 -3.04 -2.83 21.28
C GLU A 346 -4.56 -2.92 21.38
N ASP A 347 -5.08 -4.12 21.15
CA ASP A 347 -6.49 -4.45 21.37
C ASP A 347 -6.78 -4.70 22.88
N PRO A 348 -8.03 -4.96 23.29
CA PRO A 348 -8.35 -5.21 24.71
C PRO A 348 -7.61 -6.39 25.34
N LYS A 349 -7.10 -7.33 24.53
CA LYS A 349 -6.32 -8.49 25.00
C LYS A 349 -4.82 -8.21 25.04
N GLY A 350 -4.38 -7.00 24.68
CA GLY A 350 -2.97 -6.63 24.61
C GLY A 350 -2.26 -7.12 23.35
N ASN A 351 -2.97 -7.65 22.35
CA ASN A 351 -2.33 -8.09 21.12
C ASN A 351 -1.82 -6.88 20.35
N LYS A 352 -0.63 -7.00 19.76
CA LYS A 352 0.07 -5.90 19.06
C LYS A 352 -0.28 -5.85 17.58
N SER A 353 -0.08 -4.69 16.97
CA SER A 353 -0.18 -4.56 15.52
C SER A 353 0.95 -5.25 14.78
N HIS A 354 0.77 -5.42 13.47
CA HIS A 354 1.80 -5.91 12.58
C HIS A 354 3.13 -5.15 12.74
N LEU A 355 3.12 -3.81 12.69
CA LEU A 355 4.35 -3.03 12.78
C LEU A 355 5.03 -3.16 14.14
N ALA A 356 4.26 -3.18 15.23
CA ALA A 356 4.82 -3.39 16.56
C ALA A 356 5.51 -4.77 16.66
N LEU A 357 4.90 -5.81 16.09
CA LEU A 357 5.52 -7.14 15.97
C LEU A 357 6.77 -7.12 15.08
N ALA A 358 6.77 -6.31 14.02
CA ALA A 358 7.91 -6.19 13.10
C ALA A 358 9.14 -5.55 13.76
N LEU A 359 8.91 -4.70 14.77
CA LEU A 359 9.97 -4.05 15.54
C LEU A 359 10.53 -4.95 16.65
N ILE A 360 9.73 -5.84 17.23
CA ILE A 360 10.17 -6.74 18.30
C ILE A 360 11.28 -7.64 17.78
N GLY A 361 12.39 -7.70 18.53
CA GLY A 361 13.57 -8.48 18.17
C GLY A 361 14.52 -7.79 17.18
N THR A 362 14.22 -6.56 16.74
CA THR A 362 15.15 -5.77 15.92
C THR A 362 16.35 -5.36 16.78
N GLU A 363 17.53 -5.87 16.45
CA GLU A 363 18.78 -5.43 17.07
C GLU A 363 19.15 -4.02 16.60
N VAL A 364 19.53 -3.17 17.56
CA VAL A 364 19.91 -1.78 17.31
C VAL A 364 21.36 -1.61 17.71
N SER A 365 22.24 -1.42 16.71
CA SER A 365 23.68 -1.30 16.97
C SER A 365 24.07 0.00 17.67
N ASP A 366 23.32 1.09 17.42
CA ASP A 366 23.55 2.40 18.02
C ASP A 366 22.20 3.07 18.33
N ILE A 367 21.91 3.28 19.62
CA ILE A 367 20.66 3.90 20.05
C ILE A 367 20.52 5.37 19.63
N ASN A 368 21.64 6.07 19.41
CA ASN A 368 21.64 7.45 18.91
C ASN A 368 21.46 7.51 17.40
N ASN A 369 21.57 6.37 16.71
CA ASN A 369 21.35 6.22 15.28
C ASN A 369 20.64 4.89 14.97
N PRO A 370 19.37 4.72 15.38
CA PRO A 370 18.66 3.44 15.33
C PRO A 370 18.12 3.15 13.92
N ILE A 371 19.03 3.06 12.96
CA ILE A 371 18.72 2.99 11.52
C ILE A 371 17.95 1.71 11.15
N GLU A 372 18.15 0.62 11.88
CA GLU A 372 17.43 -0.64 11.72
C GLU A 372 15.93 -0.46 11.99
N VAL A 373 15.59 0.29 13.06
CA VAL A 373 14.20 0.66 13.38
C VAL A 373 13.63 1.52 12.26
N TYR A 374 14.41 2.47 11.73
CA TYR A 374 13.96 3.32 10.63
C TYR A 374 13.68 2.52 9.36
N HIS A 375 14.52 1.52 9.03
CA HIS A 375 14.28 0.62 7.91
C HIS A 375 12.98 -0.15 8.07
N VAL A 376 12.73 -0.73 9.25
CA VAL A 376 11.47 -1.44 9.53
C VAL A 376 10.28 -0.51 9.34
N VAL A 377 10.26 0.64 10.01
CA VAL A 377 9.13 1.59 9.95
C VAL A 377 8.94 2.13 8.52
N ARG A 378 9.98 2.64 7.88
CA ARG A 378 9.86 3.28 6.56
C ARG A 378 9.58 2.27 5.45
N SER A 379 9.92 1.00 5.62
CA SER A 379 9.55 -0.05 4.66
C SER A 379 8.04 -0.25 4.54
N HIS A 380 7.25 0.21 5.52
CA HIS A 380 5.79 0.24 5.49
C HIS A 380 5.21 1.51 4.86
N ASP A 381 6.05 2.52 4.58
CA ASP A 381 5.65 3.84 4.06
C ASP A 381 4.47 4.45 4.86
N PRO A 382 4.62 4.69 6.17
CA PRO A 382 3.51 5.15 7.00
C PRO A 382 3.08 6.58 6.63
N CYS A 383 1.76 6.82 6.54
CA CYS A 383 1.18 8.15 6.36
C CYS A 383 0.41 8.56 7.61
N MET A 384 1.03 9.40 8.46
CA MET A 384 0.41 9.83 9.72
C MET A 384 -0.84 10.70 9.50
N VAL A 385 -0.88 11.52 8.45
CA VAL A 385 -2.07 12.30 8.08
C VAL A 385 -3.24 11.39 7.64
N CYS A 386 -2.92 10.22 7.10
CA CYS A 386 -3.90 9.20 6.72
C CYS A 386 -4.39 8.37 7.92
N ASN A 387 -3.90 8.62 9.14
CA ASN A 387 -4.15 7.76 10.30
C ASN A 387 -5.14 8.36 11.30
N VAL A 388 -5.39 9.67 11.20
CA VAL A 388 -6.31 10.41 12.06
C VAL A 388 -7.20 11.28 11.19
N HIS A 389 -8.50 10.99 11.21
CA HIS A 389 -9.50 11.71 10.43
C HIS A 389 -10.64 12.12 11.35
N MET A 390 -10.66 13.38 11.75
CA MET A 390 -11.71 13.95 12.57
C MET A 390 -12.39 15.08 11.80
N LEU A 391 -13.70 14.96 11.62
CA LEU A 391 -14.55 16.03 11.13
C LEU A 391 -15.64 16.27 12.18
N LYS A 392 -15.67 17.47 12.74
CA LYS A 392 -16.80 17.92 13.53
C LYS A 392 -17.78 18.59 12.57
N LEU A 393 -18.88 17.92 12.25
CA LEU A 393 -19.99 18.56 11.55
C LEU A 393 -20.67 19.51 12.56
N ILE A 394 -20.75 20.79 12.22
CA ILE A 394 -21.41 21.84 13.03
C ILE A 394 -22.92 21.68 12.93
#